data_AF-A0A9E4DCS5-F1
#
_entry.id   AF-A0A9E4DCS5-F1
#
_cell.length_a   1.000
_cell.length_b   1.000
_cell.length_c   1.000
_cell.angle_alpha   90.00
_cell.angle_beta   90.00
_cell.angle_gamma   90.00
#
_symmetry.space_group_name_H-M   'P 1'
#
loop_
_entity.id
_entity.type
_entity.pdbx_description
1 polymer ?
#
loop_
_entity_poly.entity_id
_entity_poly.type
_entity_poly.pdbx_seq_one_letter_code
_entity_poly.pdbx_strand_id
1 'polypeptide(L)'
;FRDGEGYPQMSEACAYLGLTQPTLRRRLSAEGYSFKQVKEDTRRDMAIFYIKQSGLSIEEIGFKLGFSEASTFIRSFKTWTGVTPLVYRKM
;
A
#
# COMPACT_ATOMS: atom_id res chain seq x y z
N PHE A 1 1.31 -1.40 19.32
CA PHE A 1 0.65 -1.67 18.03
C PHE A 1 0.89 -0.51 17.08
N ARG A 2 2.04 -0.51 16.41
CA ARG A 2 2.43 0.40 15.32
C ARG A 2 3.25 -0.47 14.36
N ASP A 3 3.07 -0.25 13.05
CA ASP A 3 3.76 -0.90 11.91
C ASP A 3 2.90 -1.88 11.07
N GLY A 4 1.85 -1.36 10.41
CA GLY A 4 1.49 -1.81 9.06
C GLY A 4 1.09 -3.28 8.85
N GLU A 5 0.27 -3.86 9.73
CA GLU A 5 -0.21 -5.27 9.73
C GLU A 5 -0.96 -5.78 8.48
N GLY A 6 -0.90 -5.10 7.33
CA GLY A 6 -1.46 -5.61 6.07
C GLY A 6 -0.44 -5.95 4.98
N TYR A 7 0.82 -5.55 5.13
CA TYR A 7 1.79 -5.60 4.03
C TYR A 7 3.16 -6.09 4.47
N PRO A 8 3.76 -7.04 3.72
CA PRO A 8 5.00 -7.65 4.12
C PRO A 8 6.09 -6.60 4.31
N GLN A 9 6.87 -6.78 5.36
CA GLN A 9 8.13 -6.10 5.57
C GLN A 9 9.20 -6.71 4.68
N MET A 10 10.31 -5.98 4.50
CA MET A 10 11.42 -6.45 3.68
C MET A 10 11.95 -7.81 4.13
N SER A 11 12.00 -8.04 5.44
CA SER A 11 12.41 -9.31 6.06
C SER A 11 11.46 -10.46 5.72
N GLU A 12 10.15 -10.22 5.74
CA GLU A 12 9.12 -11.23 5.44
C GLU A 12 9.14 -11.59 3.96
N ALA A 13 9.26 -10.59 3.07
CA ALA A 13 9.43 -10.82 1.64
C ALA A 13 10.72 -11.60 1.34
N CYS A 14 11.82 -11.28 2.03
CA CYS A 14 13.08 -12.02 1.94
C CYS A 14 12.93 -13.48 2.38
N ALA A 15 12.29 -13.73 3.53
CA ALA A 15 12.04 -15.07 4.03
C ALA A 15 11.18 -15.90 3.05
N TYR A 16 10.12 -15.30 2.51
CA TYR A 16 9.24 -15.95 1.54
C TYR A 16 9.97 -16.28 0.22
N LEU A 17 10.84 -15.39 -0.26
CA LEU A 17 11.56 -15.56 -1.51
C LEU A 17 12.88 -16.36 -1.37
N GLY A 18 13.28 -16.73 -0.15
CA GLY A 18 14.58 -17.33 0.12
C GLY A 18 15.77 -16.41 -0.23
N LEU A 19 15.59 -15.09 -0.10
CA LEU A 19 16.60 -14.09 -0.45
C LEU A 19 17.10 -13.34 0.79
N THR A 20 18.31 -12.82 0.70
CA THR A 20 18.81 -11.82 1.67
C THR A 20 18.36 -10.41 1.26
N GLN A 21 18.25 -9.48 2.22
CA GLN A 21 17.85 -8.10 1.92
C GLN A 21 18.72 -7.41 0.85
N PRO A 22 20.06 -7.53 0.86
CA PRO A 22 20.90 -6.95 -0.20
C PRO A 22 20.59 -7.54 -1.58
N THR A 23 20.30 -8.84 -1.65
CA THR A 23 19.97 -9.53 -2.90
C THR A 23 18.64 -9.04 -3.46
N LEU A 24 17.60 -8.95 -2.61
CA LEU A 24 16.29 -8.45 -3.02
C LEU A 24 16.36 -6.98 -3.45
N ARG A 25 17.09 -6.12 -2.71
CA ARG A 25 17.32 -4.72 -3.12
C ARG A 25 17.99 -4.64 -4.49
N ARG A 26 19.08 -5.39 -4.70
CA ARG A 26 19.82 -5.38 -5.96
C ARG A 26 18.94 -5.81 -7.14
N ARG A 27 18.13 -6.86 -6.97
CA ARG A 27 17.22 -7.35 -8.02
C ARG A 27 16.16 -6.30 -8.36
N LEU A 28 15.48 -5.75 -7.34
CA LEU A 28 14.50 -4.69 -7.55
C LEU A 28 15.13 -3.48 -8.25
N SER A 29 16.30 -3.03 -7.80
CA SER A 29 16.98 -1.89 -8.40
C SER A 29 17.45 -2.16 -9.83
N ALA A 30 17.84 -3.40 -10.17
CA ALA A 30 18.17 -3.78 -11.55
C ALA A 30 16.95 -3.67 -12.49
N GLU A 31 15.74 -3.81 -11.94
CA GLU A 31 14.48 -3.63 -12.66
C GLU A 31 13.91 -2.21 -12.52
N GLY A 32 14.64 -1.28 -11.89
CA GLY A 32 14.21 0.11 -11.71
C GLY A 32 13.23 0.34 -10.55
N TYR A 33 13.05 -0.65 -9.67
CA TYR A 33 12.14 -0.57 -8.53
C TYR A 33 12.88 -0.49 -7.19
N SER A 34 12.18 0.01 -6.18
CA SER A 34 12.53 -0.15 -4.77
C SER A 34 11.42 -0.91 -4.04
N PHE A 35 11.78 -1.62 -2.97
CA PHE A 35 10.79 -2.33 -2.16
C PHE A 35 9.70 -1.40 -1.62
N LYS A 36 10.07 -0.16 -1.27
CA LYS A 36 9.13 0.87 -0.83
C LYS A 36 8.13 1.20 -1.93
N GLN A 37 8.59 1.46 -3.17
CA GLN A 37 7.71 1.75 -4.31
C GLN A 37 6.77 0.59 -4.59
N VAL A 38 7.28 -0.64 -4.66
CA VAL A 38 6.44 -1.84 -4.87
C VAL A 38 5.33 -1.93 -3.81
N LYS A 39 5.68 -1.68 -2.54
CA LYS A 39 4.73 -1.69 -1.42
C LYS A 39 3.70 -0.56 -1.53
N GLU A 40 4.12 0.64 -1.91
CA GLU A 40 3.23 1.80 -2.09
C GLU A 40 2.29 1.62 -3.29
N ASP A 41 2.79 1.15 -4.42
CA ASP A 41 2.00 0.88 -5.62
C ASP A 41 0.95 -0.20 -5.36
N THR A 42 1.36 -1.32 -4.75
CA THR A 42 0.43 -2.39 -4.35
C THR A 42 -0.66 -1.86 -3.42
N ARG A 43 -0.29 -0.99 -2.47
CA ARG A 43 -1.25 -0.40 -1.53
C ARG A 43 -2.22 0.56 -2.23
N ARG A 44 -1.74 1.36 -3.17
CA ARG A 44 -2.58 2.24 -4.01
C ARG A 44 -3.59 1.41 -4.80
N ASP A 45 -3.13 0.37 -5.47
CA ASP A 45 -3.97 -0.43 -6.37
C ASP A 45 -5.08 -1.16 -5.58
N MET A 46 -4.75 -1.69 -4.40
CA MET A 46 -5.76 -2.25 -3.48
C MET A 46 -6.73 -1.19 -2.96
N ALA A 47 -6.26 0.03 -2.67
CA ALA A 47 -7.14 1.12 -2.26
C ALA A 47 -8.15 1.48 -3.36
N ILE A 48 -7.70 1.57 -4.60
CA ILE A 48 -8.54 1.83 -5.78
C ILE A 48 -9.58 0.71 -5.94
N PHE A 49 -9.15 -0.55 -5.85
CA PHE A 49 -10.01 -1.73 -5.89
C PHE A 49 -11.13 -1.63 -4.85
N TYR A 50 -10.78 -1.43 -3.57
CA TYR A 50 -11.79 -1.34 -2.51
C TYR A 50 -12.72 -0.13 -2.66
N ILE A 51 -12.22 1.02 -3.10
CA ILE A 51 -13.07 2.21 -3.27
C ILE A 51 -14.13 1.99 -4.35
N LYS A 52 -13.79 1.28 -5.43
CA LYS A 52 -14.69 1.03 -6.58
C LYS A 52 -15.63 -0.15 -6.39
N GLN A 53 -15.17 -1.24 -5.78
CA GLN A 53 -15.94 -2.50 -5.73
C GLN A 53 -16.58 -2.81 -4.38
N SER A 54 -16.30 -2.03 -3.33
CA SER A 54 -16.85 -2.31 -2.01
C SER A 54 -17.82 -1.24 -1.52
N GLY A 55 -18.83 -1.68 -0.76
CA GLY A 55 -19.67 -0.81 0.05
C GLY A 55 -18.99 -0.35 1.36
N LEU A 56 -17.69 -0.60 1.53
CA LEU A 56 -16.96 -0.25 2.74
C LEU A 56 -16.85 1.26 2.89
N SER A 57 -16.90 1.74 4.13
CA SER A 57 -16.57 3.11 4.48
C SER A 57 -15.09 3.40 4.17
N ILE A 58 -14.76 4.67 3.94
CA ILE A 58 -13.38 5.10 3.69
C ILE A 58 -12.46 4.78 4.88
N GLU A 59 -13.02 4.79 6.08
CA GLU A 59 -12.33 4.43 7.31
C GLU A 59 -11.97 2.94 7.36
N GLU A 60 -12.94 2.05 7.10
CA GLU A 60 -12.70 0.61 7.03
C GLU A 60 -11.64 0.25 5.98
N ILE A 61 -11.68 0.91 4.81
CA ILE A 61 -10.67 0.72 3.76
C ILE A 61 -9.28 1.14 4.29
N GLY A 62 -9.17 2.29 4.96
CA GLY A 62 -7.92 2.74 5.55
C GLY A 62 -7.34 1.73 6.53
N PHE A 63 -8.15 1.25 7.47
CA PHE A 63 -7.72 0.25 8.44
C PHE A 63 -7.32 -1.07 7.78
N LYS A 64 -8.09 -1.54 6.79
CA LYS A 64 -7.78 -2.77 6.04
C LYS A 64 -6.45 -2.69 5.29
N LEU A 65 -6.05 -1.50 4.86
CA LEU A 65 -4.77 -1.24 4.21
C LEU A 65 -3.63 -0.95 5.22
N GLY A 66 -3.88 -1.14 6.52
CA GLY A 66 -2.89 -1.00 7.58
C GLY A 66 -2.57 0.45 7.97
N PHE A 67 -3.47 1.40 7.69
CA PHE A 67 -3.37 2.75 8.24
C PHE A 67 -3.94 2.78 9.65
N SER A 68 -3.25 3.48 10.56
CA SER A 68 -3.73 3.67 11.94
C SER A 68 -4.86 4.69 12.06
N GLU A 69 -5.05 5.54 11.05
CA GLU A 69 -6.09 6.57 11.03
C GLU A 69 -6.59 6.79 9.60
N ALA A 70 -7.90 7.01 9.47
CA ALA A 70 -8.53 7.38 8.19
C ALA A 70 -7.94 8.66 7.59
N SER A 71 -7.56 9.63 8.44
CA SER A 71 -6.94 10.89 8.02
C SER A 71 -5.64 10.66 7.21
N THR A 72 -4.82 9.70 7.64
CA THR A 72 -3.54 9.37 7.02
C THR A 72 -3.74 8.58 5.73
N PHE A 73 -4.75 7.70 5.70
CA PHE A 73 -5.17 7.04 4.47
C PHE A 73 -5.62 8.06 3.41
N ILE A 74 -6.53 8.98 3.77
CA ILE A 74 -7.08 9.98 2.84
C ILE A 74 -5.98 10.85 2.24
N ARG A 75 -5.02 11.30 3.06
CA ARG A 75 -3.85 12.05 2.58
C ARG A 75 -3.01 11.23 1.59
N SER A 76 -2.68 10.00 1.95
CA SER A 76 -1.86 9.11 1.11
C SER A 76 -2.56 8.81 -0.23
N PHE A 77 -3.85 8.49 -0.17
CA PHE A 77 -4.67 8.24 -1.35
C PHE A 77 -4.73 9.45 -2.29
N LYS A 78 -4.87 10.66 -1.74
CA LYS A 78 -4.83 11.90 -2.51
C LYS A 78 -3.47 12.12 -3.15
N THR A 79 -2.37 11.87 -2.44
CA THR A 79 -1.02 11.94 -3.02
C THR A 79 -0.85 10.98 -4.18
N TRP A 80 -1.41 9.76 -4.09
CA TRP A 80 -1.29 8.75 -5.13
C TRP A 80 -2.17 8.99 -6.35
N THR A 81 -3.38 9.53 -6.17
CA THR A 81 -4.41 9.59 -7.22
C THR A 81 -4.78 11.01 -7.65
N GLY A 82 -4.29 12.03 -6.94
CA GLY A 82 -4.62 13.45 -7.15
C GLY A 82 -5.93 13.90 -6.48
N VAL A 83 -6.80 12.98 -6.09
CA VAL A 83 -8.14 13.29 -5.53
C VAL A 83 -8.42 12.53 -4.24
N THR A 84 -9.41 12.98 -3.46
CA THR A 84 -9.77 12.27 -2.22
C THR A 84 -10.52 10.98 -2.53
N PRO A 85 -10.50 9.98 -1.62
CA PRO A 85 -11.23 8.72 -1.80
C PRO A 85 -12.74 8.91 -2.10
N LEU A 86 -13.38 9.89 -1.45
CA LEU A 86 -14.79 10.20 -1.66
C LEU A 86 -15.07 10.77 -3.04
N VAL A 87 -14.17 11.60 -3.57
CA VAL A 87 -14.30 12.12 -4.95
C VAL A 87 -14.08 10.97 -5.92
N TYR A 88 -13.03 10.18 -5.72
CA TYR A 88 -12.70 9.03 -6.57
C TYR A 88 -13.82 7.99 -6.66
N ARG A 89 -14.57 7.77 -5.57
CA ARG A 89 -15.73 6.87 -5.55
C ARG A 89 -16.89 7.32 -6.46
N LYS A 90 -17.03 8.62 -6.67
CA LYS A 90 -18.12 9.21 -7.46
C LYS A 90 -17.75 9.37 -8.94
N MET A 91 -16.50 9.13 -9.30
CA MET A 91 -16.00 9.12 -10.69
C MET A 91 -16.27 7.78 -11.33
#